data_AF-A0A3N5VPP4-F1
#
_entry.id   AF-A0A3N5VPP4-F1
#
_cell.length_a   1.000
_cell.length_b   1.000
_cell.length_c   1.000
_cell.angle_alpha   90.00
_cell.angle_beta   90.00
_cell.angle_gamma   90.00
#
_symmetry.space_group_name_H-M   'P 1'
#
loop_
_entity.id
_entity.type
_entity.pdbx_description
1 polymer ?
#
loop_
_entity_poly.entity_id
_entity_poly.type
_entity_poly.pdbx_seq_one_letter_code
_entity_poly.pdbx_strand_id
1 'polypeptide(L)'
;MEKFEFEFPDPDKEEAKAKAPAAEADDNEFEVEVVDDTPAKDRGRKPAEPPTDVTEDELEGYSDKVKKRIQHFTRGYHDERRAKESALREREEALKLAQSIIEENKKLKSTVNQNQEALLEQAKRSADVELAQAKAQFRAAYEEGDPDKVTTAQENMTSAKLKADRVANFRLPTLQEEESPVEIKNNAPAQPQAPLDSRVAAWAQDNPWFGSDDEMTSFALGLHNKLYKQGVDLQSDEYYDAINRRMRQVFPDQFEESEPDEKPRRKPVVAPATRTAAPRKIVLTTSQQAIAKRLGLTLEQYARQVAEDMRKQNG
;
A
#
# COMPACT_ATOMS: atom_id res chain seq x y z
N MET A 1 38.29 71.04 -21.06
CA MET A 1 39.25 70.00 -21.44
C MET A 1 39.31 69.04 -20.27
N GLU A 2 38.45 68.02 -20.28
CA GLU A 2 38.48 66.91 -19.32
C GLU A 2 38.35 65.64 -20.16
N LYS A 3 39.45 64.88 -20.23
CA LYS A 3 39.50 63.58 -20.89
C LYS A 3 39.11 62.56 -19.83
N PHE A 4 37.98 61.90 -19.99
CA PHE A 4 37.67 60.68 -19.26
C PHE A 4 38.16 59.50 -20.12
N GLU A 5 39.25 58.88 -19.67
CA GLU A 5 39.71 57.58 -20.16
C GLU A 5 38.70 56.52 -19.76
N PHE A 6 38.21 55.76 -20.75
CA PHE A 6 37.33 54.62 -20.55
C PHE A 6 38.18 53.35 -20.67
N GLU A 7 38.47 52.75 -19.52
CA GLU A 7 39.20 51.49 -19.39
C GLU A 7 38.22 50.33 -19.66
N PHE A 8 38.55 49.44 -20.60
CA PHE A 8 37.75 48.25 -20.91
C PHE A 8 38.01 47.16 -19.85
N PRO A 9 36.98 46.56 -19.23
CA PRO A 9 37.18 45.41 -18.34
C PRO A 9 37.49 44.12 -19.13
N ASP A 10 38.52 43.41 -18.69
CA ASP A 10 39.03 42.15 -19.25
C ASP A 10 37.98 41.01 -19.32
N PRO A 11 38.11 40.10 -20.31
CA PRO A 11 37.10 39.10 -20.67
C PRO A 11 37.29 37.76 -19.94
N ASP A 12 37.36 37.75 -18.61
CA ASP A 12 37.42 36.50 -17.83
C ASP A 12 36.48 36.56 -16.62
N LYS A 13 35.17 36.34 -16.87
CA LYS A 13 34.19 35.88 -15.87
C LYS A 13 32.89 35.44 -16.57
N GLU A 14 32.99 34.29 -17.23
CA GLU A 14 31.86 33.59 -17.81
C GLU A 14 31.07 32.80 -16.75
N GLU A 15 29.75 32.83 -16.94
CA GLU A 15 28.73 31.88 -16.47
C GLU A 15 28.19 31.97 -15.03
N ALA A 16 27.35 32.99 -14.80
CA ALA A 16 26.19 32.86 -13.93
C ALA A 16 25.06 32.09 -14.67
N LYS A 17 24.97 30.77 -14.45
CA LYS A 17 23.84 29.94 -14.92
C LYS A 17 22.54 30.35 -14.22
N ALA A 18 21.63 30.92 -15.01
CA ALA A 18 20.25 31.18 -14.65
C ALA A 18 19.54 29.87 -14.24
N LYS A 19 18.91 29.90 -13.07
CA LYS A 19 18.11 28.82 -12.49
C LYS A 19 16.73 28.82 -13.16
N ALA A 20 16.54 27.95 -14.15
CA ALA A 20 15.21 27.59 -14.64
C ALA A 20 14.52 26.67 -13.60
N PRO A 21 13.21 26.81 -13.35
CA PRO A 21 12.50 25.91 -12.45
C PRO A 21 12.43 24.53 -13.10
N ALA A 22 13.12 23.56 -12.51
CA ALA A 22 12.98 22.17 -12.86
C ALA A 22 11.55 21.73 -12.51
N ALA A 23 10.86 21.21 -13.52
CA ALA A 23 9.64 20.45 -13.34
C ALA A 23 9.88 19.33 -12.33
N GLU A 24 8.97 19.19 -11.38
CA GLU A 24 8.88 18.06 -10.47
C GLU A 24 8.68 16.78 -11.30
N ALA A 25 9.79 16.13 -11.64
CA ALA A 25 9.78 14.71 -11.95
C ALA A 25 9.54 13.99 -10.62
N ASP A 26 8.31 13.54 -10.41
CA ASP A 26 7.94 12.59 -9.36
C ASP A 26 8.54 11.23 -9.70
N ASP A 27 9.87 11.14 -9.63
CA ASP A 27 10.55 9.86 -9.53
C ASP A 27 10.31 9.36 -8.11
N ASN A 28 9.26 8.54 -7.96
CA ASN A 28 9.03 7.71 -6.79
C ASN A 28 10.17 6.69 -6.64
N GLU A 29 11.36 7.18 -6.30
CA GLU A 29 12.54 6.40 -5.98
C GLU A 29 12.33 5.82 -4.58
N PHE A 30 11.74 4.62 -4.53
CA PHE A 30 11.62 3.87 -3.29
C PHE A 30 13.02 3.41 -2.87
N GLU A 31 13.45 3.80 -1.67
CA GLU A 31 14.67 3.24 -1.09
C GLU A 31 14.36 1.78 -0.68
N VAL A 32 14.96 0.82 -1.39
CA VAL A 32 14.77 -0.62 -1.12
C VAL A 32 15.84 -1.10 -0.13
N GLU A 33 15.43 -1.44 1.09
CA GLU A 33 16.31 -2.07 2.08
C GLU A 33 16.04 -3.58 2.15
N VAL A 34 17.11 -4.38 2.13
CA VAL A 34 17.00 -5.83 2.18
C VAL A 34 17.28 -6.32 3.60
N VAL A 35 16.28 -6.93 4.24
CA VAL A 35 16.37 -7.51 5.59
C VAL A 35 16.46 -9.04 5.51
N ASP A 36 17.34 -9.63 6.31
CA ASP A 36 17.52 -11.07 6.37
C ASP A 36 16.47 -11.75 7.28
N ASP A 37 15.57 -12.50 6.65
CA ASP A 37 14.45 -13.23 7.25
C ASP A 37 14.85 -14.64 7.74
N THR A 38 16.14 -14.97 7.74
CA THR A 38 16.59 -16.20 8.40
C THR A 38 16.41 -16.09 9.93
N PRO A 39 15.95 -17.16 10.63
CA PRO A 39 15.84 -17.15 12.07
C PRO A 39 17.16 -16.74 12.74
N ALA A 40 17.10 -15.93 13.80
CA ALA A 40 18.29 -15.37 14.45
C ALA A 40 19.33 -16.42 14.90
N LYS A 41 18.88 -17.66 15.17
CA LYS A 41 19.75 -18.79 15.56
C LYS A 41 20.52 -19.41 14.39
N ASP A 42 19.99 -19.27 13.18
CA ASP A 42 20.50 -19.88 11.94
C ASP A 42 21.17 -18.85 11.00
N ARG A 43 21.01 -17.56 11.29
CA ARG A 43 21.68 -16.46 10.58
C ARG A 43 23.21 -16.64 10.61
N GLY A 44 23.82 -16.67 9.43
CA GLY A 44 25.27 -16.78 9.27
C GLY A 44 25.87 -18.17 9.53
N ARG A 45 25.05 -19.21 9.75
CA ARG A 45 25.56 -20.59 9.84
C ARG A 45 25.91 -21.12 8.46
N LYS A 46 27.07 -21.78 8.35
CA LYS A 46 27.45 -22.53 7.15
C LYS A 46 26.67 -23.85 7.12
N PRO A 47 26.10 -24.26 5.98
CA PRO A 47 25.51 -25.59 5.83
C PRO A 47 26.55 -26.66 6.18
N ALA A 48 26.20 -27.59 7.06
CA ALA A 48 27.00 -28.77 7.31
C ALA A 48 26.85 -29.76 6.14
N GLU A 49 27.86 -30.59 5.91
CA GLU A 49 27.76 -31.69 4.95
C GLU A 49 26.67 -32.68 5.40
N PRO A 50 25.93 -33.27 4.45
CA PRO A 50 24.91 -34.25 4.78
C PRO A 50 25.53 -35.42 5.55
N PRO A 51 24.90 -35.90 6.64
CA PRO A 51 25.37 -37.09 7.35
C PRO A 51 25.51 -38.28 6.39
N THR A 52 26.61 -39.02 6.51
CA THR A 52 26.79 -40.27 5.77
C THR A 52 25.79 -41.31 6.26
N ASP A 53 25.21 -42.07 5.35
CA ASP A 53 24.30 -43.16 5.71
C ASP A 53 25.05 -44.19 6.55
N VAL A 54 24.55 -44.45 7.76
CA VAL A 54 25.10 -45.47 8.66
C VAL A 54 24.87 -46.85 8.06
N THR A 55 25.94 -47.63 7.89
CA THR A 55 25.87 -49.00 7.38
C THR A 55 25.44 -49.97 8.49
N GLU A 56 24.78 -51.08 8.11
CA GLU A 56 24.28 -52.08 9.06
C GLU A 56 25.42 -52.70 9.89
N ASP A 57 26.60 -52.87 9.28
CA ASP A 57 27.83 -53.39 9.91
C ASP A 57 28.35 -52.50 11.06
N GLU A 58 28.21 -51.18 10.93
CA GLU A 58 28.55 -50.24 12.01
C GLU A 58 27.49 -50.28 13.13
N LEU A 59 26.26 -50.69 12.81
CA LEU A 59 25.13 -50.75 13.74
C LEU A 59 25.10 -52.01 14.61
N GLU A 60 25.74 -53.10 14.17
CA GLU A 60 25.80 -54.38 14.89
C GLU A 60 26.62 -54.33 16.18
N GLY A 61 27.59 -53.42 16.28
CA GLY A 61 28.39 -53.20 17.50
C GLY A 61 27.67 -52.44 18.62
N TYR A 62 26.45 -51.94 18.37
CA TYR A 62 25.71 -51.12 19.32
C TYR A 62 24.54 -51.88 19.96
N SER A 63 24.17 -51.48 21.19
CA SER A 63 22.98 -52.01 21.87
C SER A 63 21.69 -51.78 21.05
N ASP A 64 20.73 -52.69 21.15
CA ASP A 64 19.44 -52.62 20.42
C ASP A 64 18.70 -51.28 20.58
N LYS A 65 18.83 -50.63 21.73
CA LYS A 65 18.21 -49.33 22.01
C LYS A 65 18.87 -48.20 21.21
N VAL A 66 20.18 -48.26 21.02
CA VAL A 66 20.95 -47.30 20.20
C VAL A 66 20.68 -47.56 18.73
N LYS A 67 20.67 -48.83 18.30
CA LYS A 67 20.30 -49.24 16.93
C LYS A 67 18.95 -48.67 16.49
N LYS A 68 17.90 -48.86 17.31
CA LYS A 68 16.55 -48.31 17.04
C LYS A 68 16.51 -46.78 16.98
N ARG A 69 17.29 -46.10 17.85
CA ARG A 69 17.34 -44.64 17.86
C ARG A 69 18.04 -44.10 16.62
N ILE A 70 19.16 -44.70 16.22
CA ILE A 70 19.87 -44.32 15.00
C ILE A 70 18.98 -44.55 13.78
N GLN A 71 18.32 -45.71 13.68
CA GLN A 71 17.35 -45.98 12.61
C GLN A 71 16.21 -44.94 12.57
N HIS A 72 15.71 -44.49 13.73
CA HIS A 72 14.71 -43.42 13.79
C HIS A 72 15.26 -42.07 13.30
N PHE A 73 16.49 -41.71 13.64
CA PHE A 73 17.13 -40.49 13.15
C PHE A 73 17.40 -40.54 11.65
N THR A 74 17.94 -41.65 11.13
CA THR A 74 18.17 -41.85 9.69
C THR A 74 16.86 -41.78 8.91
N ARG A 75 15.80 -42.42 9.43
CA ARG A 75 14.46 -42.32 8.84
C ARG A 75 13.93 -40.89 8.84
N GLY A 76 14.01 -40.19 9.98
CA GLY A 76 13.62 -38.78 10.09
C GLY A 76 14.37 -37.88 9.10
N TYR A 77 15.68 -38.06 8.98
CA TYR A 77 16.51 -37.33 8.03
C TYR A 77 16.10 -37.59 6.57
N HIS A 78 15.81 -38.84 6.19
CA HIS A 78 15.33 -39.14 4.84
C HIS A 78 13.90 -38.64 4.59
N ASP A 79 13.02 -38.68 5.59
CA ASP A 79 11.68 -38.10 5.54
C ASP A 79 11.79 -36.57 5.32
N GLU A 80 12.66 -35.88 6.08
CA GLU A 80 12.96 -34.46 5.92
C GLU A 80 13.57 -34.14 4.55
N ARG A 81 14.49 -34.97 4.05
CA ARG A 81 15.05 -34.82 2.70
C ARG A 81 13.98 -34.94 1.63
N ARG A 82 13.09 -35.93 1.73
CA ARG A 82 11.97 -36.12 0.80
C ARG A 82 11.00 -34.94 0.85
N ALA A 83 10.64 -34.48 2.05
CA ALA A 83 9.79 -33.31 2.23
C ALA A 83 10.42 -32.03 1.66
N LYS A 84 11.74 -31.85 1.84
CA LYS A 84 12.47 -30.74 1.24
C LYS A 84 12.48 -30.82 -0.28
N GLU A 85 12.71 -32.00 -0.84
CA GLU A 85 12.70 -32.21 -2.29
C GLU A 85 11.31 -31.98 -2.90
N SER A 86 10.24 -32.47 -2.26
CA SER A 86 8.86 -32.19 -2.70
C SER A 86 8.55 -30.70 -2.64
N ALA A 87 8.89 -30.01 -1.54
CA ALA A 87 8.67 -28.58 -1.41
C ALA A 87 9.48 -27.76 -2.43
N LEU A 88 10.70 -28.19 -2.76
CA LEU A 88 11.50 -27.56 -3.80
C LEU A 88 10.87 -27.76 -5.18
N ARG A 89 10.39 -28.96 -5.50
CA ARG A 89 9.70 -29.25 -6.76
C ARG A 89 8.42 -28.42 -6.92
N GLU A 90 7.56 -28.41 -5.90
CA GLU A 90 6.34 -27.60 -5.88
C GLU A 90 6.65 -26.11 -6.05
N ARG A 91 7.68 -25.61 -5.36
CA ARG A 91 8.13 -24.22 -5.49
C ARG A 91 8.62 -23.92 -6.91
N GLU A 92 9.40 -24.81 -7.52
CA GLU A 92 9.90 -24.62 -8.88
C GLU A 92 8.77 -24.61 -9.91
N GLU A 93 7.78 -25.48 -9.76
CA GLU A 93 6.57 -25.50 -10.59
C GLU A 93 5.76 -24.21 -10.43
N ALA A 94 5.56 -23.75 -9.19
CA ALA A 94 4.90 -22.48 -8.91
C ALA A 94 5.65 -21.28 -9.51
N LEU A 95 6.98 -21.27 -9.43
CA LEU A 95 7.81 -20.22 -10.03
C LEU A 95 7.74 -20.23 -11.56
N LYS A 96 7.73 -21.41 -12.20
CA LYS A 96 7.55 -21.53 -13.65
C LYS A 96 6.19 -21.02 -14.10
N LEU A 97 5.12 -21.36 -13.37
CA LEU A 97 3.78 -20.87 -13.64
C LEU A 97 3.70 -19.34 -13.47
N ALA A 98 4.31 -18.80 -12.41
CA ALA A 98 4.37 -17.36 -12.19
C ALA A 98 5.13 -16.65 -13.34
N GLN A 99 6.25 -17.20 -13.80
CA GLN A 99 6.97 -16.69 -14.97
C GLN A 99 6.09 -16.69 -16.23
N SER A 100 5.38 -17.80 -16.52
CA SER A 100 4.52 -17.86 -17.69
C SER A 100 3.39 -16.83 -17.65
N ILE A 101 2.82 -16.58 -16.46
CA ILE A 101 1.78 -15.56 -16.27
C ILE A 101 2.36 -14.16 -16.49
N ILE A 102 3.56 -13.87 -15.98
CA ILE A 102 4.22 -12.56 -16.19
C ILE A 102 4.50 -12.35 -17.69
N GLU A 103 5.02 -13.37 -18.37
CA GLU A 103 5.28 -13.32 -19.81
C GLU A 103 4.00 -13.15 -20.63
N GLU A 104 2.92 -13.85 -20.28
CA GLU A 104 1.62 -13.70 -20.92
C GLU A 104 1.08 -12.29 -20.73
N ASN A 105 1.12 -11.75 -19.51
CA ASN A 105 0.74 -10.37 -19.25
C ASN A 105 1.56 -9.36 -20.07
N LYS A 106 2.87 -9.58 -20.21
CA LYS A 106 3.73 -8.75 -21.05
C LYS A 106 3.34 -8.84 -22.53
N LYS A 107 3.05 -10.05 -23.03
CA LYS A 107 2.58 -10.27 -24.41
C LYS A 107 1.23 -9.59 -24.63
N LEU A 108 0.26 -9.77 -23.72
CA LEU A 108 -1.05 -9.14 -23.79
C LEU A 108 -0.94 -7.62 -23.82
N LYS A 109 -0.14 -7.02 -22.94
CA LYS A 109 0.11 -5.56 -22.95
C LYS A 109 0.72 -5.10 -24.27
N SER A 110 1.69 -5.84 -24.82
CA SER A 110 2.29 -5.54 -26.13
C SER A 110 1.27 -5.64 -27.27
N THR A 111 0.44 -6.69 -27.29
CA THR A 111 -0.60 -6.88 -28.30
C THR A 111 -1.67 -5.81 -28.21
N VAL A 112 -2.08 -5.41 -27.00
CA VAL A 112 -3.02 -4.31 -26.80
C VAL A 112 -2.44 -3.00 -27.34
N ASN A 113 -1.19 -2.67 -27.03
CA ASN A 113 -0.53 -1.47 -27.56
C ASN A 113 -0.47 -1.49 -29.10
N GLN A 114 -0.05 -2.60 -29.69
CA GLN A 114 0.00 -2.77 -31.15
C GLN A 114 -1.39 -2.63 -31.79
N ASN A 115 -2.41 -3.23 -31.18
CA ASN A 115 -3.79 -3.12 -31.67
C ASN A 115 -4.31 -1.68 -31.56
N GLN A 116 -4.03 -0.99 -30.46
CA GLN A 116 -4.43 0.41 -30.29
C GLN A 116 -3.69 1.33 -31.29
N GLU A 117 -2.40 1.11 -31.53
CA GLU A 117 -1.62 1.81 -32.57
C GLU A 117 -2.21 1.57 -33.96
N ALA A 118 -2.50 0.31 -34.31
CA ALA A 118 -3.09 -0.06 -35.59
C ALA A 118 -4.49 0.57 -35.78
N LEU A 119 -5.32 0.58 -34.73
CA LEU A 119 -6.64 1.22 -34.76
C LEU A 119 -6.53 2.73 -34.95
N LEU A 120 -5.55 3.39 -34.33
CA LEU A 120 -5.32 4.82 -34.54
C LEU A 120 -4.78 5.11 -35.94
N GLU A 121 -3.89 4.28 -36.46
CA GLU A 121 -3.42 4.41 -37.83
C GLU A 121 -4.58 4.23 -38.82
N GLN A 122 -5.45 3.24 -38.60
CA GLN A 122 -6.67 3.05 -39.40
C GLN A 122 -7.60 4.26 -39.29
N ALA A 123 -7.81 4.80 -38.09
CA ALA A 123 -8.63 5.99 -37.88
C ALA A 123 -8.05 7.21 -38.63
N LYS A 124 -6.73 7.41 -38.59
CA LYS A 124 -6.03 8.49 -39.32
C LYS A 124 -6.25 8.35 -40.82
N ARG A 125 -6.01 7.16 -41.39
CA ARG A 125 -6.24 6.88 -42.81
C ARG A 125 -7.71 7.12 -43.20
N SER A 126 -8.67 6.72 -42.37
CA SER A 126 -10.09 6.96 -42.64
C SER A 126 -10.43 8.44 -42.64
N ALA A 127 -9.88 9.21 -41.69
CA ALA A 127 -10.10 10.65 -41.60
C ALA A 127 -9.47 11.40 -42.80
N ASP A 128 -8.30 10.97 -43.26
CA ASP A 128 -7.65 11.52 -44.46
C ASP A 128 -8.50 11.26 -45.72
N VAL A 129 -9.07 10.06 -45.85
CA VAL A 129 -9.99 9.71 -46.94
C VAL A 129 -11.29 10.53 -46.87
N GLU A 130 -11.91 10.66 -45.69
CA GLU A 130 -13.11 11.50 -45.50
C GLU A 130 -12.83 12.96 -45.88
N LEU A 131 -11.65 13.49 -45.50
CA LEU A 131 -11.24 14.85 -45.82
C LEU A 131 -11.01 15.03 -47.34
N ALA A 132 -10.34 14.06 -47.98
CA ALA A 132 -10.15 14.06 -49.43
C ALA A 132 -11.50 14.00 -50.19
N GLN A 133 -12.44 13.18 -49.71
CA GLN A 133 -13.79 13.08 -50.27
C GLN A 133 -14.58 14.37 -50.08
N ALA A 134 -14.54 14.98 -48.89
CA ALA A 134 -15.21 16.26 -48.64
C ALA A 134 -14.65 17.39 -49.52
N LYS A 135 -13.33 17.41 -49.74
CA LYS A 135 -12.69 18.34 -50.70
C LYS A 135 -13.16 18.10 -52.14
N ALA A 136 -13.33 16.84 -52.55
CA ALA A 136 -13.84 16.52 -53.89
C ALA A 136 -15.30 16.95 -54.05
N GLN A 137 -16.14 16.70 -53.04
CA GLN A 137 -17.54 17.13 -53.03
C GLN A 137 -17.68 18.65 -53.08
N PHE A 138 -16.83 19.39 -52.34
CA PHE A 138 -16.80 20.85 -52.40
C PHE A 138 -16.47 21.36 -53.81
N ARG A 139 -15.48 20.76 -54.48
CA ARG A 139 -15.16 21.13 -55.88
C ARG A 139 -16.31 20.84 -56.83
N ALA A 140 -16.93 19.66 -56.71
CA ALA A 140 -18.07 19.29 -57.55
C ALA A 140 -19.28 20.22 -57.33
N ALA A 141 -19.60 20.58 -56.08
CA ALA A 141 -20.67 21.52 -55.77
C ALA A 141 -20.38 22.93 -56.31
N TYR A 142 -19.12 23.37 -56.27
CA TYR A 142 -18.70 24.64 -56.82
C TYR A 142 -18.83 24.69 -58.35
N GLU A 143 -18.49 23.59 -59.03
CA GLU A 143 -18.65 23.44 -60.49
C GLU A 143 -20.12 23.37 -60.91
N GLU A 144 -20.99 22.79 -60.09
CA GLU A 144 -22.43 22.71 -60.35
C GLU A 144 -23.16 24.06 -60.14
N GLY A 145 -22.54 24.99 -59.40
CA GLY A 145 -23.07 26.35 -59.22
C GLY A 145 -24.28 26.46 -58.30
N ASP A 146 -24.51 25.44 -57.46
CA ASP A 146 -25.64 25.39 -56.52
C ASP A 146 -25.21 25.89 -55.11
N PRO A 147 -25.74 27.03 -54.63
CA PRO A 147 -25.36 27.61 -53.34
C PRO A 147 -25.63 26.71 -52.14
N ASP A 148 -26.70 25.92 -52.18
CA ASP A 148 -27.09 25.04 -51.07
C ASP A 148 -26.16 23.81 -50.98
N LYS A 149 -25.67 23.33 -52.12
CA LYS A 149 -24.66 22.26 -52.16
C LYS A 149 -23.29 22.74 -51.70
N VAL A 150 -22.93 23.99 -51.99
CA VAL A 150 -21.64 24.56 -51.56
C VAL A 150 -21.59 24.71 -50.04
N THR A 151 -22.66 25.21 -49.41
CA THR A 151 -22.74 25.37 -47.95
C THR A 151 -22.65 24.02 -47.24
N THR A 152 -23.44 23.03 -47.67
CA THR A 152 -23.40 21.66 -47.11
C THR A 152 -22.04 20.98 -47.30
N ALA A 153 -21.40 21.15 -48.47
CA ALA A 153 -20.04 20.64 -48.69
C ALA A 153 -19.00 21.33 -47.80
N GLN A 154 -19.17 22.61 -47.49
CA GLN A 154 -18.29 23.36 -46.59
C GLN A 154 -18.43 22.91 -45.13
N GLU A 155 -19.65 22.63 -44.68
CA GLU A 155 -19.92 22.01 -43.37
C GLU A 155 -19.29 20.61 -43.27
N ASN A 156 -19.44 19.80 -44.33
CA ASN A 156 -18.81 18.48 -44.42
C ASN A 156 -17.28 18.55 -44.41
N MET A 157 -16.68 19.50 -45.13
CA MET A 157 -15.23 19.73 -45.10
C MET A 157 -14.75 20.13 -43.70
N THR A 158 -15.51 20.99 -43.02
CA THR A 158 -15.17 21.46 -41.67
C THR A 158 -15.26 20.33 -40.65
N SER A 159 -16.32 19.51 -40.71
CA SER A 159 -16.47 18.35 -39.83
C SER A 159 -15.41 17.28 -40.08
N ALA A 160 -15.08 16.98 -41.34
CA ALA A 160 -14.00 16.06 -41.69
C ALA A 160 -12.64 16.56 -41.19
N LYS A 161 -12.36 17.86 -41.31
CA LYS A 161 -11.15 18.48 -40.77
C LYS A 161 -11.08 18.37 -39.25
N LEU A 162 -12.18 18.67 -38.54
CA LEU A 162 -12.24 18.56 -37.09
C LEU A 162 -12.02 17.11 -36.61
N LYS A 163 -12.57 16.13 -37.34
CA LYS A 163 -12.31 14.71 -37.07
C LYS A 163 -10.85 14.34 -37.28
N ALA A 164 -10.24 14.79 -38.39
CA ALA A 164 -8.82 14.56 -38.65
C ALA A 164 -7.93 15.16 -37.55
N ASP A 165 -8.21 16.40 -37.14
CA ASP A 165 -7.49 17.08 -36.06
C ASP A 165 -7.67 16.34 -34.72
N ARG A 166 -8.86 15.80 -34.44
CA ARG A 166 -9.12 15.01 -33.21
C ARG A 166 -8.34 13.71 -33.19
N VAL A 167 -8.32 12.98 -34.31
CA VAL A 167 -7.59 11.70 -34.41
C VAL A 167 -6.08 11.92 -34.45
N ALA A 168 -5.60 13.01 -35.06
CA ALA A 168 -4.18 13.37 -35.06
C ALA A 168 -3.68 13.74 -33.65
N ASN A 169 -4.51 14.45 -32.87
CA ASN A 169 -4.20 14.84 -31.50
C ASN A 169 -4.56 13.77 -30.45
N PHE A 170 -5.19 12.66 -30.85
CA PHE A 170 -5.51 11.59 -29.92
C PHE A 170 -4.23 10.91 -29.47
N ARG A 171 -3.92 11.05 -28.18
CA ARG A 171 -2.83 10.33 -27.53
C ARG A 171 -3.39 9.02 -26.99
N LEU A 172 -2.71 7.93 -27.28
CA LEU A 172 -2.97 6.64 -26.65
C LEU A 172 -2.91 6.85 -25.13
N PRO A 173 -3.96 6.49 -24.37
CA PRO A 173 -3.84 6.46 -22.93
C PRO A 173 -2.71 5.49 -22.59
N THR A 174 -1.72 5.97 -21.84
CA THR A 174 -0.66 5.09 -21.33
C THR A 174 -1.31 4.06 -20.44
N LEU A 175 -1.14 2.76 -20.72
CA LEU A 175 -1.62 1.67 -19.85
C LEU A 175 -0.90 1.60 -18.48
N GLN A 176 -0.22 2.66 -18.07
CA GLN A 176 0.08 2.87 -16.67
C GLN A 176 -1.27 3.11 -16.00
N GLU A 177 -1.64 2.21 -15.08
CA GLU A 177 -2.77 2.45 -14.19
C GLU A 177 -2.53 3.81 -13.55
N GLU A 178 -3.35 4.80 -13.91
CA GLU A 178 -3.45 5.99 -13.08
C GLU A 178 -3.86 5.45 -11.71
N GLU A 179 -2.94 5.52 -10.75
CA GLU A 179 -3.26 5.32 -9.34
C GLU A 179 -4.36 6.33 -9.03
N SER A 180 -5.61 5.91 -9.14
CA SER A 180 -6.71 6.65 -8.52
C SER A 180 -6.51 6.44 -7.03
N PRO A 181 -6.11 7.45 -6.24
CA PRO A 181 -6.21 7.34 -4.80
C PRO A 181 -7.69 7.10 -4.52
N VAL A 182 -8.02 5.85 -4.17
CA VAL A 182 -9.36 5.48 -3.73
C VAL A 182 -9.61 6.36 -2.52
N GLU A 183 -10.47 7.35 -2.68
CA GLU A 183 -10.97 8.16 -1.60
C GLU A 183 -11.80 7.21 -0.74
N ILE A 184 -11.17 6.65 0.30
CA ILE A 184 -11.82 5.76 1.26
C ILE A 184 -12.88 6.60 1.97
N LYS A 185 -14.10 6.59 1.45
CA LYS A 185 -15.27 6.97 2.23
C LYS A 185 -15.38 5.93 3.34
N ASN A 186 -14.88 6.30 4.51
CA ASN A 186 -15.08 5.59 5.77
C ASN A 186 -16.58 5.45 6.03
N ASN A 187 -17.20 4.43 5.43
CA ASN A 187 -18.57 4.04 5.73
C ASN A 187 -18.52 2.95 6.81
N ALA A 188 -17.91 3.28 7.94
CA ALA A 188 -18.26 2.59 9.17
C ALA A 188 -19.65 3.11 9.57
N PRO A 189 -20.66 2.24 9.77
CA PRO A 189 -21.86 2.67 10.46
C PRO A 189 -21.45 3.06 11.87
N ALA A 190 -21.28 4.37 12.09
CA ALA A 190 -21.36 4.93 13.42
C ALA A 190 -22.73 4.51 13.93
N GLN A 191 -22.77 3.54 14.85
CA GLN A 191 -23.97 3.33 15.63
C GLN A 191 -24.35 4.70 16.20
N PRO A 192 -25.59 5.17 16.02
CA PRO A 192 -26.01 6.41 16.62
C PRO A 192 -25.83 6.27 18.13
N GLN A 193 -24.78 6.91 18.66
CA GLN A 193 -24.70 7.16 20.09
C GLN A 193 -25.97 7.93 20.41
N ALA A 194 -26.88 7.28 21.12
CA ALA A 194 -28.04 7.93 21.70
C ALA A 194 -27.53 9.21 22.40
N PRO A 195 -28.27 10.33 22.31
CA PRO A 195 -27.86 11.57 22.93
C PRO A 195 -27.44 11.29 24.38
N LEU A 196 -26.16 11.52 24.68
CA LEU A 196 -25.59 11.32 26.00
C LEU A 196 -26.48 12.08 26.99
N ASP A 197 -27.20 11.38 27.86
CA ASP A 197 -27.96 12.04 28.92
C ASP A 197 -26.98 12.92 29.69
N SER A 198 -27.35 14.19 29.87
CA SER A 198 -26.63 15.20 30.64
C SER A 198 -26.11 14.68 31.99
N ARG A 199 -26.83 13.74 32.61
CA ARG A 199 -26.45 13.10 33.88
C ARG A 199 -25.26 12.15 33.76
N VAL A 200 -25.17 11.41 32.66
CA VAL A 200 -24.03 10.51 32.38
C VAL A 200 -22.76 11.34 32.22
N ALA A 201 -22.85 12.47 31.52
CA ALA A 201 -21.73 13.39 31.33
C ALA A 201 -21.26 14.01 32.66
N ALA A 202 -22.19 14.44 33.51
CA ALA A 202 -21.87 14.97 34.84
C ALA A 202 -21.22 13.91 35.74
N TRP A 203 -21.81 12.71 35.81
CA TRP A 203 -21.27 11.62 36.61
C TRP A 203 -19.87 11.17 36.14
N ALA A 204 -19.63 11.13 34.83
CA ALA A 204 -18.32 10.81 34.28
C ALA A 204 -17.26 11.89 34.58
N GLN A 205 -17.65 13.17 34.64
CA GLN A 205 -16.75 14.24 35.06
C GLN A 205 -16.34 14.11 36.53
N ASP A 206 -17.29 13.75 37.41
CA ASP A 206 -17.04 13.55 38.83
C ASP A 206 -16.31 12.23 39.14
N ASN A 207 -16.22 11.32 38.18
CA ASN A 207 -15.59 10.00 38.33
C ASN A 207 -14.56 9.71 37.23
N PRO A 208 -13.39 10.38 37.23
CA PRO A 208 -12.34 10.19 36.21
C PRO A 208 -11.73 8.78 36.17
N TRP A 209 -11.90 8.00 37.24
CA TRP A 209 -11.49 6.60 37.33
C TRP A 209 -12.27 5.71 36.35
N PHE A 210 -13.48 6.11 35.96
CA PHE A 210 -14.32 5.34 35.05
C PHE A 210 -13.75 5.37 33.63
N GLY A 211 -13.27 4.23 33.14
CA GLY A 211 -12.57 4.06 31.86
C GLY A 211 -11.05 4.27 31.91
N SER A 212 -10.51 4.81 32.99
CA SER A 212 -9.06 4.95 33.20
C SER A 212 -8.48 3.81 34.04
N ASP A 213 -9.25 3.32 35.01
CA ASP A 213 -8.88 2.22 35.90
C ASP A 213 -9.75 1.00 35.57
N ASP A 214 -9.13 -0.06 35.06
CA ASP A 214 -9.82 -1.27 34.61
C ASP A 214 -10.51 -2.02 35.75
N GLU A 215 -9.96 -2.01 36.96
CA GLU A 215 -10.50 -2.73 38.12
C GLU A 215 -11.75 -2.03 38.66
N MET A 216 -11.64 -0.71 38.85
CA MET A 216 -12.77 0.11 39.29
C MET A 216 -13.89 0.13 38.24
N THR A 217 -13.55 0.20 36.96
CA THR A 217 -14.52 0.20 35.85
C THR A 217 -15.25 -1.13 35.74
N SER A 218 -14.53 -2.26 35.82
CA SER A 218 -15.14 -3.59 35.76
C SER A 218 -16.09 -3.84 36.93
N PHE A 219 -15.72 -3.38 38.13
CA PHE A 219 -16.57 -3.46 39.30
C PHE A 219 -17.85 -2.61 39.15
N ALA A 220 -17.73 -1.38 38.64
CA ALA A 220 -18.86 -0.50 38.37
C ALA A 220 -19.82 -1.10 37.32
N LEU A 221 -19.29 -1.70 36.25
CA LEU A 221 -20.10 -2.41 35.24
C LEU A 221 -20.79 -3.65 35.83
N GLY A 222 -20.12 -4.37 36.73
CA GLY A 222 -20.72 -5.47 37.48
C GLY A 222 -21.89 -5.02 38.37
N LEU A 223 -21.73 -3.86 39.02
CA LEU A 223 -22.76 -3.26 39.85
C LEU A 223 -23.93 -2.72 39.01
N HIS A 224 -23.66 -2.10 37.87
CA HIS A 224 -24.68 -1.70 36.89
C HIS A 224 -25.57 -2.87 36.50
N ASN A 225 -24.97 -4.02 36.15
CA ASN A 225 -25.72 -5.23 35.81
C ASN A 225 -26.60 -5.73 36.96
N LYS A 226 -26.17 -5.53 38.21
CA LYS A 226 -26.95 -5.88 39.40
C LYS A 226 -28.13 -4.92 39.59
N LEU A 227 -27.92 -3.61 39.50
CA LEU A 227 -28.95 -2.59 39.65
C LEU A 227 -30.01 -2.69 38.54
N TYR A 228 -29.57 -2.94 37.30
CA TYR A 228 -30.46 -3.21 36.17
C TYR A 228 -31.39 -4.41 36.43
N LYS A 229 -30.84 -5.52 36.94
CA LYS A 229 -31.64 -6.71 37.30
C LYS A 229 -32.58 -6.48 38.49
N GLN A 230 -32.24 -5.53 39.37
CA GLN A 230 -33.09 -5.13 40.49
C GLN A 230 -34.20 -4.14 40.09
N GLY A 231 -34.23 -3.72 38.82
CA GLY A 231 -35.26 -2.82 38.29
C GLY A 231 -35.08 -1.37 38.73
N VAL A 232 -33.87 -0.98 39.15
CA VAL A 232 -33.54 0.42 39.46
C VAL A 232 -33.47 1.20 38.15
N ASP A 233 -34.05 2.40 38.12
CA ASP A 233 -33.99 3.26 36.95
C ASP A 233 -32.55 3.77 36.73
N LEU A 234 -31.97 3.41 35.58
CA LEU A 234 -30.60 3.74 35.18
C LEU A 234 -30.38 5.24 34.95
N GLN A 235 -31.45 6.04 34.91
CA GLN A 235 -31.39 7.49 34.73
C GLN A 235 -31.71 8.26 36.02
N SER A 236 -31.91 7.56 37.13
CA SER A 236 -32.16 8.17 38.44
C SER A 236 -30.87 8.56 39.15
N ASP A 237 -30.93 9.62 39.97
CA ASP A 237 -29.81 10.00 40.83
C ASP A 237 -29.49 8.90 41.86
N GLU A 238 -30.52 8.15 42.29
CA GLU A 238 -30.38 7.00 43.20
C GLU A 238 -29.46 5.91 42.63
N TYR A 239 -29.49 5.69 41.32
CA TYR A 239 -28.60 4.73 40.64
C TYR A 239 -27.13 5.17 40.73
N TYR A 240 -26.84 6.44 40.45
CA TYR A 240 -25.47 6.97 40.51
C TYR A 240 -24.94 7.06 41.93
N ASP A 241 -25.78 7.42 42.90
CA ASP A 241 -25.44 7.44 44.31
C ASP A 241 -25.14 6.03 44.85
N ALA A 242 -25.92 5.03 44.43
CA ALA A 242 -25.68 3.64 44.80
C ALA A 242 -24.32 3.14 44.27
N ILE A 243 -23.94 3.54 43.06
CA ILE A 243 -22.63 3.23 42.49
C ILE A 243 -21.53 3.91 43.29
N ASN A 244 -21.60 5.24 43.47
CA ASN A 244 -20.59 6.01 44.17
C ASN A 244 -20.38 5.52 45.61
N ARG A 245 -21.46 5.21 46.33
CA ARG A 245 -21.41 4.65 47.68
C ARG A 245 -20.69 3.31 47.71
N ARG A 246 -20.95 2.44 46.73
CA ARG A 246 -20.33 1.11 46.68
C ARG A 246 -18.87 1.19 46.26
N MET A 247 -18.52 2.11 45.35
CA MET A 247 -17.14 2.38 44.97
C MET A 247 -16.31 2.84 46.17
N ARG A 248 -16.81 3.78 46.97
CA ARG A 248 -16.14 4.27 48.18
C ARG A 248 -16.00 3.19 49.27
N GLN A 249 -16.90 2.22 49.33
CA GLN A 249 -16.81 1.10 50.26
C GLN A 249 -15.78 0.04 49.87
N VAL A 250 -15.61 -0.19 48.57
CA VAL A 250 -14.75 -1.26 48.04
C VAL A 250 -13.35 -0.76 47.75
N PHE A 251 -13.21 0.50 47.35
CA PHE A 251 -11.94 1.15 47.04
C PHE A 251 -11.69 2.36 47.95
N PRO A 252 -11.77 2.24 49.29
CA PRO A 252 -11.58 3.38 50.20
C PRO A 252 -10.24 4.07 49.97
N ASP A 253 -9.19 3.29 49.68
CA ASP A 253 -7.83 3.76 49.40
C ASP A 253 -7.73 4.71 48.18
N GLN A 254 -8.68 4.66 47.26
CA GLN A 254 -8.74 5.55 46.09
C GLN A 254 -9.51 6.85 46.35
N PHE A 255 -10.25 6.92 47.46
CA PHE A 255 -11.11 8.06 47.83
C PHE A 255 -10.70 8.73 49.16
N GLU A 256 -9.84 8.11 49.97
CA GLU A 256 -9.20 8.76 51.11
C GLU A 256 -8.06 9.66 50.64
N GLU A 257 -8.22 10.95 50.92
CA GLU A 257 -7.29 12.01 50.56
C GLU A 257 -6.04 11.92 51.45
N SER A 258 -5.11 11.03 51.08
CA SER A 258 -3.74 11.08 51.61
C SER A 258 -3.04 12.34 51.10
N GLU A 259 -2.45 13.09 52.02
CA GLU A 259 -1.71 14.34 51.84
C GLU A 259 -0.71 14.34 50.66
N PRO A 260 -0.37 15.51 50.09
CA PRO A 260 0.16 15.61 48.74
C PRO A 260 1.64 15.25 48.70
N ASP A 261 1.95 14.00 48.38
CA ASP A 261 3.30 13.64 47.97
C ASP A 261 3.58 14.11 46.53
N GLU A 262 4.70 14.81 46.43
CA GLU A 262 5.34 15.43 45.27
C GLU A 262 5.01 14.77 43.91
N LYS A 263 4.23 15.46 43.08
CA LYS A 263 4.09 15.12 41.65
C LYS A 263 5.46 15.32 40.95
N PRO A 264 6.11 14.30 40.37
CA PRO A 264 7.05 14.57 39.30
C PRO A 264 6.23 15.13 38.12
N ARG A 265 6.59 16.33 37.66
CA ARG A 265 5.99 16.95 36.47
C ARG A 265 6.03 15.96 35.30
N ARG A 266 4.91 15.31 35.01
CA ARG A 266 4.73 14.56 33.76
C ARG A 266 4.78 15.58 32.64
N LYS A 267 5.83 15.51 31.82
CA LYS A 267 5.88 16.20 30.53
C LYS A 267 4.63 15.80 29.74
N PRO A 268 3.98 16.71 29.01
CA PRO A 268 2.86 16.33 28.17
C PRO A 268 3.36 15.29 27.17
N VAL A 269 2.85 14.06 27.28
CA VAL A 269 2.92 13.09 26.18
C VAL A 269 1.89 13.56 25.18
N VAL A 270 2.32 14.51 24.34
CA VAL A 270 1.65 14.81 23.09
C VAL A 270 1.74 13.52 22.30
N ALA A 271 0.61 12.87 22.05
CA ALA A 271 0.56 11.81 21.06
C ALA A 271 1.23 12.35 19.79
N PRO A 272 2.29 11.71 19.27
CA PRO A 272 2.78 12.14 17.98
C PRO A 272 1.61 11.97 17.01
N ALA A 273 1.12 13.08 16.49
CA ALA A 273 0.25 13.11 15.33
C ALA A 273 1.10 12.70 14.13
N THR A 274 1.52 11.44 14.10
CA THR A 274 2.04 10.82 12.90
C THR A 274 0.82 10.66 12.00
N ARG A 275 0.54 11.68 11.18
CA ARG A 275 -0.17 11.44 9.92
C ARG A 275 0.64 10.33 9.27
N THR A 276 0.06 9.16 9.09
CA THR A 276 0.70 7.99 8.49
C THR A 276 1.06 8.34 7.06
N ALA A 277 2.16 9.06 6.87
CA ALA A 277 2.86 9.12 5.61
C ALA A 277 3.38 7.70 5.41
N ALA A 278 2.84 7.01 4.40
CA ALA A 278 3.35 5.70 4.03
C ALA A 278 4.88 5.79 3.97
N PRO A 279 5.62 4.88 4.63
CA PRO A 279 7.07 4.93 4.60
C PRO A 279 7.51 4.90 3.14
N ARG A 280 8.29 5.90 2.72
CA ARG A 280 8.90 5.95 1.37
C ARG A 280 9.92 4.82 1.15
N LYS A 281 10.28 4.13 2.24
CA LYS A 281 11.22 3.03 2.27
C LYS A 281 10.48 1.71 2.28
N ILE A 282 10.72 0.86 1.28
CA ILE A 282 10.13 -0.48 1.20
C ILE A 282 11.19 -1.48 1.65
N VAL A 283 10.89 -2.21 2.71
CA VAL A 283 11.77 -3.25 3.24
C VAL A 283 11.43 -4.58 2.56
N LEU A 284 12.34 -5.09 1.74
CA LEU A 284 12.24 -6.42 1.14
C LEU A 284 13.02 -7.44 1.98
N THR A 285 12.54 -8.67 2.05
CA THR A 285 13.33 -9.75 2.66
C THR A 285 14.35 -10.33 1.67
N THR A 286 15.40 -10.98 2.17
CA THR A 286 16.37 -11.73 1.33
C THR A 286 15.70 -12.80 0.47
N SER A 287 14.66 -13.46 1.01
CA SER A 287 13.87 -14.46 0.30
C SER A 287 13.04 -13.84 -0.83
N GLN A 288 12.43 -12.69 -0.59
CA GLN A 288 11.72 -11.88 -1.58
C GLN A 288 12.67 -11.39 -2.69
N GLN A 289 13.86 -10.90 -2.33
CA GLN A 289 14.89 -10.51 -3.30
C GLN A 289 15.28 -11.69 -4.21
N ALA A 290 15.44 -12.88 -3.64
CA ALA A 290 15.77 -14.08 -4.41
C ALA A 290 14.63 -14.51 -5.35
N ILE A 291 13.37 -14.35 -4.93
CA ILE A 291 12.20 -14.63 -5.76
C ILE A 291 12.11 -13.61 -6.91
N ALA A 292 12.27 -12.31 -6.63
CA ALA A 292 12.27 -11.27 -7.66
C ALA A 292 13.30 -11.54 -8.76
N LYS A 293 14.54 -11.88 -8.37
CA LYS A 293 15.61 -12.25 -9.31
C LYS A 293 15.25 -13.48 -10.16
N ARG A 294 14.61 -14.50 -9.57
CA ARG A 294 14.18 -15.70 -10.31
C ARG A 294 13.04 -15.41 -11.26
N LEU A 295 12.11 -14.53 -10.90
CA LEU A 295 11.01 -14.09 -11.75
C LEU A 295 11.45 -13.10 -12.85
N GLY A 296 12.71 -12.64 -12.83
CA GLY A 296 13.22 -11.66 -13.79
C GLY A 296 12.67 -10.24 -13.58
N LEU A 297 12.16 -9.94 -12.38
CA LEU A 297 11.62 -8.64 -12.00
C LEU A 297 12.73 -7.76 -11.39
N THR A 298 12.63 -6.44 -11.59
CA THR A 298 13.48 -5.50 -10.85
C THR A 298 13.05 -5.46 -9.38
N LEU A 299 13.98 -5.14 -8.47
CA LEU A 299 13.66 -5.03 -7.05
C LEU A 299 12.61 -3.95 -6.79
N GLU A 300 12.66 -2.85 -7.54
CA GLU A 300 11.68 -1.77 -7.48
C GLU A 300 10.29 -2.22 -7.94
N GLN A 301 10.18 -2.95 -9.05
CA GLN A 301 8.90 -3.47 -9.54
C GLN A 301 8.26 -4.43 -8.54
N TYR A 302 9.08 -5.32 -7.97
CA TYR A 302 8.63 -6.25 -6.95
C TYR A 302 8.23 -5.51 -5.66
N ALA A 303 9.04 -4.53 -5.23
CA ALA A 303 8.75 -3.71 -4.06
C ALA A 303 7.44 -2.93 -4.22
N ARG A 304 7.20 -2.32 -5.39
CA ARG A 304 5.96 -1.60 -5.68
C ARG A 304 4.74 -2.51 -5.54
N GLN A 305 4.78 -3.71 -6.14
CA GLN A 305 3.70 -4.68 -6.03
C GLN A 305 3.46 -5.12 -4.57
N VAL A 306 4.53 -5.41 -3.83
CA VAL A 306 4.45 -5.79 -2.41
C VAL A 306 3.83 -4.66 -1.59
N ALA A 307 4.21 -3.41 -1.86
CA ALA A 307 3.64 -2.25 -1.18
C ALA A 307 2.15 -2.05 -1.51
N GLU A 308 1.73 -2.27 -2.76
CA GLU A 308 0.31 -2.28 -3.14
C GLU A 308 -0.47 -3.37 -2.41
N ASP A 309 0.06 -4.60 -2.36
CA ASP A 309 -0.60 -5.71 -1.70
C ASP A 309 -0.70 -5.48 -0.18
N MET A 310 0.34 -4.91 0.45
CA MET A 310 0.30 -4.49 1.85
C MET A 310 -0.73 -3.38 2.11
N ARG A 311 -0.89 -2.43 1.19
CA ARG A 311 -1.93 -1.38 1.28
C ARG A 311 -3.34 -1.98 1.19
N LYS A 312 -3.56 -2.93 0.27
CA LYS A 312 -4.86 -3.62 0.11
C LYS A 312 -5.25 -4.48 1.31
N GLN A 313 -4.28 -5.00 2.08
CA GLN A 313 -4.56 -5.80 3.27
C GLN A 313 -4.82 -4.96 4.53
N ASN A 314 -4.27 -3.75 4.60
CA ASN A 314 -4.36 -2.86 5.75
C ASN A 314 -5.47 -1.79 5.65
N GLY A 315 -6.15 -1.69 4.50
CA GLY A 315 -7.28 -0.80 4.25
C GLY A 315 -8.59 -1.57 4.12
#